data_AF-A0A815ED29-F1
#
_entry.id   AF-A0A815ED29-F1
#
_cell.length_a   1.000
_cell.length_b   1.000
_cell.length_c   1.000
_cell.angle_alpha   90.00
_cell.angle_beta   90.00
_cell.angle_gamma   90.00
#
_symmetry.space_group_name_H-M   'P 1'
#
loop_
_entity.id
_entity.type
_entity.pdbx_description
1 polymer ?
#
loop_
_entity_poly.entity_id
_entity_poly.type
_entity_poly.pdbx_seq_one_letter_code
_entity_poly.pdbx_strand_id
1 'polypeptide(L)'
;MSALNTNYLNAAVNNGPNQLPGWYRNSISWYLYNNTRTTICDCDNDYCQYPAGFYPMINDHDAFLYWYFKPQNYEILDAIEGFMISCTTMESLLGGTLECLYSLKCVAILRRYFPKLNQTIFDDDILNKSWLTKYSLNTNINSLLEELFIEEFSCEIDYNQYFQRCSPNSCTYSYTKRADFIYMITILLGFYGSLQTVLRKIIPFLIKWVLKRTPRSANQNNHEKKSLRRLLILLKAFKTRIFKLNLFKTADRSPELIYQQRITTRLYLVLLIAYAKSIDRENNVKEES
;
A
#
# COMPACT_ATOMS: atom_id res chain seq x y z
N MET A 1 0.56 -21.86 -7.14
CA MET A 1 -0.13 -21.49 -8.39
C MET A 1 0.91 -21.30 -9.46
N SER A 2 1.23 -22.37 -10.18
CA SER A 2 2.19 -22.32 -11.28
C SER A 2 1.38 -22.45 -12.56
N ALA A 3 1.35 -21.38 -13.35
CA ALA A 3 1.09 -21.44 -14.78
C ALA A 3 2.19 -22.30 -15.42
N LEU A 4 2.08 -23.62 -15.25
CA LEU A 4 2.97 -24.59 -15.89
C LEU A 4 2.39 -24.89 -17.27
N ASN A 5 2.79 -24.05 -18.22
CA ASN A 5 3.35 -24.53 -19.48
C ASN A 5 2.40 -25.28 -20.44
N THR A 6 1.09 -25.09 -20.41
CA THR A 6 0.15 -25.79 -21.30
C THR A 6 0.06 -25.22 -22.72
N ASN A 7 1.17 -25.12 -23.44
CA ASN A 7 1.18 -25.28 -24.91
C ASN A 7 1.40 -26.76 -25.24
N TYR A 8 0.74 -27.65 -24.50
CA TYR A 8 0.88 -29.07 -24.68
C TYR A 8 -0.38 -29.61 -25.30
N LEU A 9 -0.20 -30.33 -26.41
CA LEU A 9 -0.91 -31.58 -26.51
C LEU A 9 -0.57 -32.40 -25.26
N ASN A 10 -1.47 -32.48 -24.29
CA ASN A 10 -1.27 -33.35 -23.13
C ASN A 10 -1.45 -34.80 -23.59
N ALA A 11 -0.35 -35.38 -24.03
CA ALA A 11 -0.20 -36.79 -24.26
C ALA A 11 0.15 -37.48 -22.93
N ALA A 12 -0.84 -38.06 -22.26
CA ALA A 12 -0.57 -38.96 -21.15
C ALA A 12 -0.22 -40.34 -21.72
N VAL A 13 1.06 -40.66 -21.87
CA VAL A 13 1.50 -42.03 -22.12
C VAL A 13 1.54 -42.77 -20.78
N ASN A 14 0.65 -43.74 -20.60
CA ASN A 14 0.58 -44.54 -19.38
C ASN A 14 1.68 -45.62 -19.41
N ASN A 15 2.89 -45.28 -18.97
CA ASN A 15 4.03 -46.20 -18.90
C ASN A 15 4.04 -47.03 -17.60
N GLY A 16 2.91 -47.64 -17.26
CA GLY A 16 2.79 -48.54 -16.11
C GLY A 16 3.05 -47.89 -14.73
N PRO A 17 2.89 -48.65 -13.63
CA PRO A 17 2.81 -48.09 -12.28
C PRO A 17 4.12 -47.52 -11.69
N ASN A 18 5.28 -47.70 -12.34
CA ASN A 18 6.60 -47.49 -11.71
C ASN A 18 7.59 -46.61 -12.49
N GLN A 19 7.17 -45.82 -13.49
CA GLN A 19 8.08 -44.93 -14.23
C GLN A 19 7.71 -43.45 -14.07
N LEU A 20 8.73 -42.62 -13.79
CA LEU A 20 8.62 -41.16 -13.67
C LEU A 20 8.23 -40.54 -15.03
N PRO A 21 7.43 -39.46 -15.05
CA PRO A 21 7.00 -38.82 -16.30
C PRO A 21 8.20 -38.17 -17.02
N GLY A 22 8.27 -38.42 -18.33
CA GLY A 22 9.39 -38.07 -19.21
C GLY A 22 9.54 -36.57 -19.54
N TRP A 23 10.60 -36.30 -20.29
CA TRP A 23 11.11 -34.98 -20.69
C TRP A 23 10.10 -34.12 -21.48
N TYR A 24 10.13 -32.80 -21.24
CA TYR A 24 9.27 -31.81 -21.91
C TYR A 24 10.04 -31.09 -23.04
N ARG A 25 9.49 -31.00 -24.25
CA ARG A 25 10.05 -30.19 -25.35
C ARG A 25 8.94 -29.47 -26.13
N ASN A 26 9.21 -28.22 -26.54
CA ASN A 26 8.26 -27.33 -27.22
C ASN A 26 8.31 -27.54 -28.75
N SER A 27 7.16 -27.78 -29.38
CA SER A 27 6.97 -27.60 -30.82
C SER A 27 5.68 -26.79 -31.04
N ILE A 28 5.75 -25.81 -31.93
CA ILE A 28 4.74 -24.73 -32.08
C ILE A 28 4.06 -24.81 -33.45
N SER A 29 4.03 -25.99 -34.07
CA SER A 29 3.40 -26.18 -35.38
C SER A 29 2.65 -27.50 -35.49
N TRP A 30 1.46 -27.45 -36.07
CA TRP A 30 0.62 -28.62 -36.32
C TRP A 30 -0.07 -28.49 -37.68
N TYR A 31 -0.48 -29.61 -38.26
CA TYR A 31 -1.15 -29.60 -39.55
C TYR A 31 -2.65 -29.88 -39.39
N LEU A 32 -3.46 -28.98 -39.95
CA LEU A 32 -4.89 -29.15 -40.09
C LEU A 32 -5.22 -29.55 -41.54
N TYR A 33 -5.90 -30.68 -41.74
CA TYR A 33 -6.36 -31.15 -43.04
C TYR A 33 -7.88 -31.11 -43.08
N ASN A 34 -8.48 -29.99 -43.48
CA ASN A 34 -9.94 -29.92 -43.62
C ASN A 34 -10.35 -30.39 -45.02
N ASN A 35 -10.60 -31.70 -45.19
CA ASN A 35 -11.22 -32.46 -46.31
C ASN A 35 -10.92 -32.10 -47.79
N THR A 36 -10.16 -31.03 -48.08
CA THR A 36 -9.61 -30.56 -49.36
C THR A 36 -8.49 -29.52 -49.19
N ARG A 37 -8.30 -28.91 -48.00
CA ARG A 37 -7.22 -27.95 -47.73
C ARG A 37 -6.34 -28.37 -46.55
N THR A 38 -5.03 -28.36 -46.79
CA THR A 38 -4.00 -28.46 -45.75
C THR A 38 -3.72 -27.05 -45.23
N THR A 39 -4.26 -26.71 -44.06
CA THR A 39 -3.86 -25.50 -43.33
C THR A 39 -2.69 -25.89 -42.44
N ILE A 40 -1.50 -25.40 -42.80
CA ILE A 40 -0.33 -25.51 -41.95
C ILE A 40 -0.54 -24.48 -40.85
N CYS A 41 -0.71 -24.93 -39.62
CA CYS A 41 -0.72 -24.02 -38.49
C CYS A 41 0.71 -23.84 -38.04
N ASP A 42 1.32 -22.77 -38.54
CA ASP A 42 2.62 -22.30 -38.14
C ASP A 42 2.46 -21.03 -37.30
N CYS A 43 2.82 -21.13 -36.03
CA CYS A 43 2.67 -20.05 -35.08
C CYS A 43 3.59 -18.85 -35.33
N ASP A 44 4.48 -18.95 -36.32
CA ASP A 44 5.26 -17.82 -36.81
C ASP A 44 4.46 -16.90 -37.77
N ASN A 45 3.41 -17.37 -38.45
CA ASN A 45 2.73 -16.58 -39.50
C ASN A 45 1.19 -16.66 -39.53
N ASP A 46 0.56 -17.62 -38.86
CA ASP A 46 -0.90 -17.81 -38.91
C ASP A 46 -1.58 -17.78 -37.53
N TYR A 47 -2.79 -17.22 -37.48
CA TYR A 47 -3.66 -17.32 -36.31
C TYR A 47 -4.26 -18.71 -36.22
N CYS A 48 -3.75 -19.51 -35.29
CA CYS A 48 -4.15 -20.90 -35.10
C CYS A 48 -4.87 -21.08 -33.77
N GLN A 49 -6.17 -21.31 -33.84
CA GLN A 49 -7.00 -21.65 -32.69
C GLN A 49 -7.86 -22.87 -33.01
N TYR A 50 -7.90 -23.84 -32.10
CA TYR A 50 -8.65 -25.08 -32.29
C TYR A 50 -9.29 -25.54 -30.98
N PRO A 51 -10.46 -26.21 -30.99
CA PRO A 51 -11.04 -26.77 -29.78
C PRO A 51 -10.08 -27.72 -29.05
N ALA A 52 -10.00 -27.56 -27.73
CA ALA A 52 -9.17 -28.39 -26.89
C ALA A 52 -9.85 -29.73 -26.57
N GLY A 53 -9.03 -30.76 -26.37
CA GLY A 53 -9.50 -32.04 -25.83
C GLY A 53 -8.40 -33.09 -25.76
N PHE A 54 -8.81 -34.29 -25.41
CA PHE A 54 -7.92 -35.42 -25.18
C PHE A 54 -7.95 -36.38 -26.37
N TYR A 55 -6.78 -36.85 -26.78
CA TYR A 55 -6.60 -37.73 -27.94
C TYR A 55 -5.94 -39.05 -27.50
N PRO A 56 -6.32 -40.20 -28.09
CA PRO A 56 -5.66 -41.47 -27.81
C PRO A 56 -4.34 -41.50 -28.58
N MET A 57 -3.21 -41.57 -27.87
CA MET A 57 -1.94 -41.90 -28.53
C MET A 57 -1.84 -43.41 -28.68
N ILE A 58 -1.79 -43.88 -29.93
CA ILE A 58 -1.90 -45.30 -30.24
C ILE A 58 -0.51 -45.98 -30.26
N ASN A 59 0.57 -45.27 -30.57
CA ASN A 59 1.93 -45.83 -30.56
C ASN A 59 2.97 -44.94 -29.85
N ASP A 60 3.98 -45.57 -29.23
CA ASP A 60 5.16 -44.88 -28.69
C ASP A 60 5.92 -44.08 -29.78
N HIS A 61 5.82 -44.48 -31.05
CA HIS A 61 6.36 -43.71 -32.17
C HIS A 61 5.63 -42.38 -32.42
N ASP A 62 4.35 -42.28 -32.08
CA ASP A 62 3.59 -41.03 -32.15
C ASP A 62 3.98 -40.08 -31.02
N ALA A 63 4.42 -40.63 -29.87
CA ALA A 63 5.05 -39.85 -28.84
C ALA A 63 6.41 -39.30 -29.31
N PHE A 64 7.20 -40.02 -30.12
CA PHE A 64 8.51 -39.56 -30.61
C PHE A 64 8.46 -38.57 -31.81
N LEU A 65 7.38 -38.54 -32.60
CA LEU A 65 7.18 -37.59 -33.70
C LEU A 65 6.64 -36.24 -33.20
N TYR A 66 7.37 -35.64 -32.26
CA TYR A 66 7.09 -34.36 -31.61
C TYR A 66 7.01 -33.14 -32.53
N TRP A 67 7.18 -33.27 -33.85
CA TRP A 67 7.29 -32.11 -34.76
C TRP A 67 5.98 -31.80 -35.48
N TYR A 68 5.07 -32.77 -35.61
CA TYR A 68 3.90 -32.63 -36.48
C TYR A 68 2.69 -33.39 -35.91
N PHE A 69 2.08 -32.87 -34.84
CA PHE A 69 0.79 -33.41 -34.41
C PHE A 69 -0.26 -33.18 -35.50
N LYS A 70 -0.97 -34.25 -35.87
CA LYS A 70 -2.06 -34.23 -36.86
C LYS A 70 -3.35 -34.66 -36.17
N PRO A 71 -4.13 -33.74 -35.57
CA PRO A 71 -5.35 -34.09 -34.83
C PRO A 71 -6.34 -34.89 -35.67
N GLN A 72 -6.34 -34.66 -36.99
CA GLN A 72 -7.15 -35.35 -38.00
C GLN A 72 -6.99 -36.88 -37.98
N ASN A 73 -5.81 -37.36 -37.58
CA ASN A 73 -5.49 -38.78 -37.60
C ASN A 73 -6.01 -39.51 -36.35
N TYR A 74 -6.53 -38.76 -35.37
CA TYR A 74 -6.95 -39.29 -34.09
C TYR A 74 -8.37 -38.82 -33.79
N GLU A 75 -9.25 -39.77 -33.47
CA GLU A 75 -10.56 -39.40 -32.94
C GLU A 75 -10.37 -38.79 -31.55
N ILE A 76 -10.97 -37.63 -31.31
CA ILE A 76 -10.98 -36.99 -29.99
C ILE A 76 -11.73 -37.91 -29.01
N LEU A 77 -11.10 -38.27 -27.90
CA LEU A 77 -11.72 -39.11 -26.86
C LEU A 77 -12.76 -38.30 -26.08
N ASP A 78 -12.32 -37.14 -25.59
CA ASP A 78 -13.13 -36.25 -24.79
C ASP A 78 -12.77 -34.80 -25.17
N ALA A 79 -13.73 -34.09 -25.78
CA ALA A 79 -13.60 -32.67 -26.07
C ALA A 79 -13.86 -31.84 -24.80
N ILE A 80 -13.12 -30.75 -24.61
CA ILE A 80 -13.31 -29.81 -23.49
C ILE A 80 -14.01 -28.57 -24.06
N GLU A 81 -15.30 -28.46 -23.79
CA GLU A 81 -16.13 -27.32 -24.22
C GLU A 81 -15.55 -25.99 -23.72
N GLY A 82 -15.53 -24.98 -24.59
CA GLY A 82 -14.99 -23.66 -24.29
C GLY A 82 -13.46 -23.55 -24.26
N PHE A 83 -12.70 -24.64 -24.12
CA PHE A 83 -11.24 -24.54 -24.11
C PHE A 83 -10.70 -24.54 -25.53
N MET A 84 -9.72 -23.67 -25.79
CA MET A 84 -9.05 -23.56 -27.09
C MET A 84 -7.56 -23.84 -26.95
N ILE A 85 -6.97 -24.42 -27.98
CA ILE A 85 -5.53 -24.61 -28.16
C ILE A 85 -5.07 -23.60 -29.19
N SER A 86 -3.98 -22.89 -28.87
CA SER A 86 -3.35 -21.90 -29.72
C SER A 86 -1.83 -21.90 -29.55
N CYS A 87 -1.17 -21.00 -30.26
CA CYS A 87 0.28 -20.86 -30.32
C CYS A 87 0.89 -20.50 -28.97
N THR A 88 0.15 -19.72 -28.17
CA THR A 88 0.52 -19.39 -26.79
C THR A 88 -0.57 -19.79 -25.81
N THR A 89 -0.18 -20.05 -24.56
CA THR A 89 -1.11 -20.32 -23.46
C THR A 89 -2.05 -19.15 -23.23
N MET A 90 -1.54 -17.94 -23.41
CA MET A 90 -2.33 -16.72 -23.31
C MET A 90 -3.38 -16.67 -24.41
N GLU A 91 -3.03 -16.87 -25.68
CA GLU A 91 -4.01 -16.89 -26.78
C GLU A 91 -5.02 -18.02 -26.65
N SER A 92 -4.57 -19.19 -26.17
CA SER A 92 -5.43 -20.34 -25.86
C SER A 92 -6.47 -19.98 -24.79
N LEU A 93 -6.02 -19.30 -23.73
CA LEU A 93 -6.89 -18.84 -22.65
C LEU A 93 -7.83 -17.74 -23.12
N LEU A 94 -7.30 -16.69 -23.76
CA LEU A 94 -8.06 -15.52 -24.19
C LEU A 94 -9.08 -15.85 -25.29
N GLY A 95 -8.75 -16.78 -26.18
CA GLY A 95 -9.63 -17.28 -27.23
C GLY A 95 -10.67 -18.29 -26.76
N GLY A 96 -10.49 -18.89 -25.57
CA GLY A 96 -11.45 -19.79 -24.96
C GLY A 96 -12.60 -19.08 -24.24
N THR A 97 -13.53 -19.87 -23.71
CA THR A 97 -14.66 -19.46 -22.88
C THR A 97 -14.62 -20.21 -21.54
N LEU A 98 -15.44 -19.77 -20.57
CA LEU A 98 -15.55 -20.43 -19.27
C LEU A 98 -16.60 -21.57 -19.25
N GLU A 99 -17.13 -21.96 -20.41
CA GLU A 99 -18.25 -22.91 -20.53
C GLU A 99 -18.05 -24.21 -19.73
N CYS A 100 -16.87 -24.82 -19.81
CA CYS A 100 -16.55 -26.04 -19.07
C CYS A 100 -16.77 -25.90 -17.55
N LEU A 101 -16.48 -24.72 -16.98
CA LEU A 101 -16.56 -24.47 -15.54
C LEU A 101 -18.00 -24.36 -15.02
N TYR A 102 -18.97 -24.24 -15.92
CA TYR A 102 -20.41 -24.27 -15.62
C TYR A 102 -21.03 -25.65 -15.88
N SER A 103 -20.23 -26.66 -16.22
CA SER A 103 -20.69 -28.00 -16.63
C SER A 103 -20.06 -29.10 -15.76
N LEU A 104 -20.89 -29.73 -14.92
CA LEU A 104 -20.51 -30.93 -14.14
C LEU A 104 -19.87 -32.01 -15.01
N LYS A 105 -20.42 -32.24 -16.22
CA LYS A 105 -19.90 -33.22 -17.16
C LYS A 105 -18.49 -32.86 -17.64
N CYS A 106 -18.26 -31.59 -17.97
CA CYS A 106 -16.95 -31.15 -18.44
C CYS A 106 -15.90 -31.17 -17.31
N VAL A 107 -16.24 -30.70 -16.11
CA VAL A 107 -15.35 -30.79 -14.94
C VAL A 107 -15.02 -32.24 -14.59
N ALA A 108 -15.97 -33.18 -14.74
CA ALA A 108 -15.70 -34.61 -14.56
C ALA A 108 -14.69 -35.16 -15.57
N ILE A 109 -14.70 -34.69 -16.83
CA ILE A 109 -13.68 -35.02 -17.82
C ILE A 109 -12.31 -34.51 -17.33
N LEU A 110 -12.22 -33.24 -16.90
CA LEU A 110 -10.97 -32.67 -16.38
C LEU A 110 -10.42 -33.48 -15.19
N ARG A 111 -11.29 -33.87 -14.25
CA ARG A 111 -10.93 -34.70 -13.09
C ARG A 111 -10.41 -36.09 -13.47
N ARG A 112 -10.96 -36.69 -14.54
CA ARG A 112 -10.52 -38.00 -15.05
C ARG A 112 -9.06 -37.95 -15.52
N TYR A 113 -8.70 -36.92 -16.26
CA TYR A 113 -7.34 -36.76 -16.80
C TYR A 113 -6.36 -36.10 -15.83
N PHE A 114 -6.87 -35.30 -14.89
CA PHE A 114 -6.09 -34.62 -13.86
C PHE A 114 -6.60 -34.98 -12.46
N PRO A 115 -6.31 -36.19 -11.95
CA PRO A 115 -6.88 -36.69 -10.70
C PRO A 115 -6.53 -35.86 -9.45
N LYS A 116 -5.46 -35.04 -9.51
CA LYS A 116 -5.14 -34.07 -8.46
C LYS A 116 -6.20 -32.98 -8.28
N LEU A 117 -7.01 -32.70 -9.31
CA LEU A 117 -8.11 -31.73 -9.22
C LEU A 117 -9.21 -32.17 -8.25
N ASN A 118 -9.36 -33.47 -7.99
CA ASN A 118 -10.32 -33.97 -7.00
C ASN A 118 -10.00 -33.49 -5.57
N GLN A 119 -8.76 -33.08 -5.32
CA GLN A 119 -8.34 -32.57 -4.01
C GLN A 119 -8.54 -31.04 -3.89
N THR A 120 -8.80 -30.35 -5.00
CA THR A 120 -8.82 -28.89 -5.06
C THR A 120 -10.14 -28.30 -5.55
N ILE A 121 -10.91 -29.04 -6.35
CA ILE A 121 -12.18 -28.61 -6.94
C ILE A 121 -13.27 -29.54 -6.41
N PHE A 122 -14.13 -29.02 -5.54
CA PHE A 122 -15.33 -29.67 -5.04
C PHE A 122 -16.53 -29.38 -5.96
N ASP A 123 -17.62 -30.14 -5.82
CA ASP A 123 -18.80 -29.93 -6.65
C ASP A 123 -19.47 -28.57 -6.40
N ASP A 124 -19.29 -28.02 -5.19
CA ASP A 124 -19.74 -26.67 -4.82
C ASP A 124 -18.92 -25.55 -5.51
N ASP A 125 -17.74 -25.86 -6.07
CA ASP A 125 -16.89 -24.89 -6.78
C ASP A 125 -17.31 -24.69 -8.24
N ILE A 126 -18.31 -25.44 -8.72
CA ILE A 126 -18.82 -25.34 -10.09
C ILE A 126 -19.64 -24.06 -10.21
N LEU A 127 -19.34 -23.26 -11.23
CA LEU A 127 -19.98 -21.98 -11.42
C LEU A 127 -21.47 -22.19 -11.73
N ASN A 128 -22.31 -21.39 -11.08
CA ASN A 128 -23.74 -21.46 -11.29
C ASN A 128 -24.16 -20.57 -12.47
N LYS A 129 -24.81 -21.17 -13.47
CA LYS A 129 -25.34 -20.46 -14.64
C LYS A 129 -26.31 -19.34 -14.27
N SER A 130 -26.98 -19.43 -13.11
CA SER A 130 -27.89 -18.38 -12.64
C SER A 130 -27.21 -17.06 -12.26
N TRP A 131 -25.87 -17.04 -12.14
CA TRP A 131 -25.11 -15.84 -11.82
C TRP A 131 -24.72 -15.03 -13.06
N LEU A 132 -24.93 -15.58 -14.26
CA LEU A 132 -24.71 -14.89 -15.52
C LEU A 132 -25.87 -13.92 -15.75
N THR A 133 -25.59 -12.63 -15.67
CA THR A 133 -26.57 -11.56 -15.92
C THR A 133 -26.24 -10.80 -17.19
N LYS A 134 -24.96 -10.59 -17.47
CA LYS A 134 -24.48 -9.78 -18.60
C LYS A 134 -23.87 -10.64 -19.70
N TYR A 135 -23.08 -11.65 -19.34
CA TYR A 135 -22.36 -12.47 -20.32
C TYR A 135 -23.05 -13.80 -20.59
N SER A 136 -22.78 -14.35 -21.78
CA SER A 136 -23.22 -15.69 -22.15
C SER A 136 -22.13 -16.71 -21.85
N LEU A 137 -22.49 -18.00 -21.76
CA LEU A 137 -21.51 -19.09 -21.60
C LEU A 137 -20.48 -19.15 -22.73
N ASN A 138 -20.83 -18.63 -23.92
CA ASN A 138 -19.99 -18.64 -25.11
C ASN A 138 -19.17 -17.36 -25.25
N THR A 139 -19.18 -16.49 -24.24
CA THR A 139 -18.39 -15.26 -24.26
C THR A 139 -16.91 -15.58 -24.05
N ASN A 140 -16.06 -15.08 -24.94
CA ASN A 140 -14.62 -15.30 -24.87
C ASN A 140 -14.02 -14.63 -23.63
N ILE A 141 -13.02 -15.28 -23.04
CA ILE A 141 -12.30 -14.79 -21.87
C ILE A 141 -11.66 -13.43 -22.14
N ASN A 142 -11.20 -13.16 -23.37
CA ASN A 142 -10.72 -11.83 -23.74
C ASN A 142 -11.77 -10.74 -23.51
N SER A 143 -13.01 -10.97 -23.96
CA SER A 143 -14.11 -10.00 -23.76
C SER A 143 -14.49 -9.85 -22.29
N LEU A 144 -14.41 -10.94 -21.51
CA LEU A 144 -14.61 -10.88 -20.07
C LEU A 144 -13.52 -10.04 -19.39
N LEU A 145 -12.26 -10.21 -19.79
CA LEU A 145 -11.12 -9.47 -19.25
C LEU A 145 -11.17 -7.98 -19.54
N GLU A 146 -11.59 -7.60 -20.75
CA GLU A 146 -11.78 -6.19 -21.15
C GLU A 146 -12.75 -5.45 -20.21
N GLU A 147 -13.69 -6.18 -19.61
CA GLU A 147 -14.67 -5.66 -18.65
C GLU A 147 -14.48 -6.22 -17.23
N LEU A 148 -13.27 -6.72 -16.93
CA LEU A 148 -12.84 -7.20 -15.60
C LEU A 148 -13.74 -8.29 -14.97
N PHE A 149 -14.43 -9.09 -15.80
CA PHE A 149 -15.40 -10.12 -15.38
C PHE A 149 -16.59 -9.57 -14.56
N ILE A 150 -16.95 -8.30 -14.75
CA ILE A 150 -18.04 -7.69 -13.97
C ILE A 150 -19.40 -8.02 -14.61
N GLU A 151 -20.13 -8.95 -13.99
CA GLU A 151 -21.49 -9.35 -14.38
C GLU A 151 -22.55 -8.28 -14.07
N GLU A 152 -22.47 -7.67 -12.88
CA GLU A 152 -23.38 -6.61 -12.46
C GLU A 152 -22.68 -5.62 -11.53
N PHE A 153 -22.95 -4.33 -11.73
CA PHE A 153 -22.56 -3.29 -10.79
C PHE A 153 -23.71 -3.07 -9.80
N SER A 154 -23.54 -3.53 -8.55
CA SER A 154 -24.43 -3.09 -7.49
C SER A 154 -24.04 -1.69 -7.04
N CYS A 155 -24.88 -0.71 -7.40
CA CYS A 155 -24.77 0.66 -6.92
C CYS A 155 -25.48 0.88 -5.57
N GLU A 156 -26.01 -0.18 -4.95
CA GLU A 156 -26.56 -0.12 -3.59
C GLU A 156 -25.42 -0.06 -2.58
N ILE A 157 -24.80 1.11 -2.48
CA ILE A 157 -23.80 1.40 -1.46
C ILE A 157 -24.55 1.62 -0.15
N ASP A 158 -24.38 0.69 0.80
CA ASP A 158 -24.76 0.95 2.19
C ASP A 158 -23.77 1.97 2.78
N TYR A 159 -24.10 3.24 2.60
CA TYR A 159 -23.33 4.35 3.13
C TYR A 159 -23.18 4.25 4.65
N ASN A 160 -24.15 3.69 5.37
CA ASN A 160 -24.06 3.55 6.81
C ASN A 160 -22.97 2.55 7.18
N GLN A 161 -22.92 1.39 6.53
CA GLN A 161 -21.87 0.39 6.74
C GLN A 161 -20.49 0.91 6.29
N TYR A 162 -20.44 1.63 5.17
CA TYR A 162 -19.22 2.27 4.69
C TYR A 162 -18.69 3.30 5.70
N PHE A 163 -19.53 4.22 6.16
CA PHE A 163 -19.12 5.25 7.12
C PHE A 163 -18.81 4.66 8.50
N GLN A 164 -19.47 3.59 8.94
CA GLN A 164 -19.10 2.91 10.18
C GLN A 164 -17.70 2.28 10.11
N ARG A 165 -17.36 1.64 8.98
CA ARG A 165 -16.02 1.06 8.78
C ARG A 165 -14.94 2.12 8.55
N CYS A 166 -15.30 3.19 7.86
CA CYS A 166 -14.40 4.29 7.51
C CYS A 166 -14.44 5.45 8.51
N SER A 167 -15.15 5.33 9.65
CA SER A 167 -15.33 6.41 10.62
C SER A 167 -13.98 6.83 11.20
N PRO A 168 -13.41 7.97 10.80
CA PRO A 168 -12.16 8.42 11.37
C PRO A 168 -12.39 8.82 12.83
N ASN A 169 -11.51 8.40 13.74
CA ASN A 169 -11.59 8.77 15.16
C ASN A 169 -11.49 10.28 15.41
N SER A 170 -11.00 11.04 14.43
CA SER A 170 -10.93 12.49 14.48
C SER A 170 -10.91 13.09 13.07
N CYS A 171 -11.76 14.08 12.84
CA CYS A 171 -11.66 14.94 11.65
C CYS A 171 -10.93 16.23 12.02
N THR A 172 -9.88 16.55 11.27
CA THR A 172 -9.19 17.84 11.37
C THR A 172 -9.36 18.60 10.07
N TYR A 173 -9.90 19.81 10.15
CA TYR A 173 -9.96 20.73 9.03
C TYR A 173 -8.86 21.78 9.21
N SER A 174 -8.02 21.95 8.18
CA SER A 174 -7.03 23.03 8.14
C SER A 174 -7.64 24.22 7.41
N TYR A 175 -7.89 25.32 8.12
CA TYR A 175 -8.18 26.60 7.48
C TYR A 175 -6.88 27.41 7.40
N THR A 176 -6.50 27.84 6.20
CA THR A 176 -5.42 28.79 5.99
C THR A 176 -5.99 30.21 6.11
N LYS A 177 -6.04 30.75 7.32
CA LYS A 177 -6.26 32.20 7.46
C LYS A 177 -5.04 32.90 6.85
N ARG A 178 -5.25 33.70 5.81
CA ARG A 178 -4.23 34.66 5.36
C ARG A 178 -3.91 35.55 6.55
N ALA A 179 -2.62 35.71 6.86
CA ALA A 179 -2.19 36.52 7.99
C ALA A 179 -2.69 37.95 7.78
N ASP A 180 -3.71 38.35 8.53
CA ASP A 180 -4.17 39.72 8.55
C ASP A 180 -3.10 40.55 9.26
N PHE A 181 -2.41 41.38 8.47
CA PHE A 181 -1.29 42.19 8.94
C PHE A 181 -1.70 43.09 10.11
N ILE A 182 -2.94 43.59 10.11
CA ILE A 182 -3.48 44.44 11.17
C ILE A 182 -3.68 43.62 12.44
N TYR A 183 -4.18 42.40 12.31
CA TYR A 183 -4.35 41.48 13.44
C TYR A 183 -3.00 41.12 14.09
N MET A 184 -1.97 40.87 13.28
CA MET A 184 -0.62 40.58 13.77
C MET A 184 -0.02 41.76 14.54
N ILE A 185 -0.14 42.99 14.02
CA ILE A 185 0.30 44.21 14.73
C ILE A 185 -0.44 44.38 16.05
N THR A 186 -1.75 44.15 16.05
CA THR A 186 -2.58 44.30 17.27
C THR A 186 -2.16 43.33 18.36
N ILE A 187 -1.86 42.07 18.01
CA ILE A 187 -1.32 41.08 18.95
C ILE A 187 0.05 41.51 19.49
N LEU A 188 0.95 41.97 18.61
CA LEU A 188 2.30 42.38 19.03
C LEU A 188 2.26 43.57 19.99
N LEU A 189 1.42 44.57 19.72
CA LEU A 189 1.24 45.73 20.59
C LEU A 189 0.61 45.35 21.94
N GLY A 190 -0.42 44.48 21.91
CA GLY A 190 -1.04 43.96 23.13
C GLY A 190 -0.08 43.14 23.99
N PHE A 191 0.78 42.35 23.36
CA PHE A 191 1.79 41.56 24.04
C PHE A 191 2.91 42.43 24.62
N TYR A 192 3.37 43.44 23.88
CA TYR A 192 4.38 44.41 24.35
C TYR A 192 3.94 45.12 25.64
N GLY A 193 2.73 45.69 25.62
CA GLY A 193 2.21 46.43 26.78
C GLY A 193 1.95 45.54 28.00
N SER A 194 1.38 44.36 27.79
CA SER A 194 1.05 43.44 28.90
C SER A 194 2.30 42.81 29.51
N LEU A 195 3.27 42.37 28.69
CA LEU A 195 4.49 41.74 29.18
C LEU A 195 5.32 42.71 30.02
N GLN A 196 5.48 43.96 29.55
CA GLN A 196 6.22 44.98 30.28
C GLN A 196 5.53 45.32 31.62
N THR A 197 4.22 45.49 31.61
CA THR A 197 3.43 45.82 32.80
C THR A 197 3.47 44.69 33.83
N VAL A 198 3.34 43.44 33.37
CA VAL A 198 3.34 42.25 34.23
C VAL A 198 4.73 42.00 34.82
N LEU A 199 5.82 42.08 34.03
CA LEU A 199 7.18 41.93 34.55
C LEU A 199 7.50 42.98 35.62
N ARG A 200 7.14 44.24 35.38
CA ARG A 200 7.39 45.34 36.32
C ARG A 200 6.69 45.14 37.67
N LYS A 201 5.58 44.38 37.71
CA LYS A 201 4.90 44.00 38.95
C LYS A 201 5.42 42.69 39.57
N ILE A 202 5.70 41.68 38.74
CA ILE A 202 6.14 40.36 39.22
C ILE A 202 7.56 40.42 39.79
N ILE A 203 8.48 41.17 39.17
CA ILE A 203 9.88 41.27 39.64
C ILE A 203 9.97 41.78 41.09
N PRO A 204 9.40 42.93 41.47
CA PRO A 204 9.47 43.40 42.86
C PRO A 204 8.68 42.50 43.81
N PHE A 205 7.60 41.86 43.35
CA PHE A 205 6.87 40.88 44.17
C PHE A 205 7.73 39.65 44.50
N LEU A 206 8.40 39.08 43.51
CA LEU A 206 9.32 37.95 43.69
C LEU A 206 10.49 38.33 44.59
N ILE A 207 11.08 39.51 44.39
CA ILE A 207 12.18 40.02 45.24
C ILE A 207 11.70 40.14 46.70
N LYS A 208 10.56 40.80 46.95
CA LYS A 208 9.98 40.91 48.30
C LYS A 208 9.67 39.55 48.91
N TRP A 209 9.13 38.63 48.12
CA TRP A 209 8.78 37.29 48.59
C TRP A 209 10.01 36.47 49.00
N VAL A 210 11.10 36.56 48.22
CA VAL A 210 12.39 35.92 48.54
C VAL A 210 13.05 36.58 49.77
N LEU A 211 13.09 37.91 49.83
CA LEU A 211 13.69 38.65 50.96
C LEU A 211 12.90 38.47 52.27
N LYS A 212 11.57 38.30 52.21
CA LYS A 212 10.72 38.03 53.39
C LYS A 212 10.92 36.61 53.96
N ARG A 213 11.46 35.67 53.16
CA ARG A 213 11.78 34.29 53.60
C ARG A 213 13.21 34.13 54.14
N THR A 214 14.02 35.17 54.12
CA THR A 214 15.32 35.17 54.84
C THR A 214 15.12 35.64 56.29
N PRO A 215 15.44 34.83 57.31
CA PRO A 215 15.33 35.24 58.70
C PRO A 215 16.26 36.43 58.97
N ARG A 216 15.76 37.46 59.66
CA ARG A 216 16.57 38.59 60.14
C ARG A 216 17.50 38.09 61.23
N SER A 217 18.74 37.77 60.89
CA SER A 217 19.83 37.60 61.85
C SER A 217 20.75 38.81 61.76
N ALA A 218 20.87 39.54 62.87
CA ALA A 218 21.76 40.67 63.03
C ALA A 218 23.23 40.23 62.93
N ASN A 219 23.79 40.17 61.71
CA ASN A 219 25.23 40.24 61.48
C ASN A 219 25.52 40.63 60.01
N GLN A 220 25.67 41.93 59.78
CA GLN A 220 25.39 42.60 58.50
C GLN A 220 26.39 42.27 57.37
N ASN A 221 27.66 41.99 57.68
CA ASN A 221 28.70 41.82 56.65
C ASN A 221 28.81 40.40 56.05
N ASN A 222 28.34 39.36 56.77
CA ASN A 222 28.33 37.97 56.27
C ASN A 222 26.99 37.58 55.63
N HIS A 223 25.92 38.32 55.89
CA HIS A 223 24.58 37.99 55.43
C HIS A 223 24.33 38.38 53.96
N GLU A 224 24.84 39.54 53.51
CA GLU A 224 24.77 39.93 52.09
C GLU A 224 25.49 38.91 51.20
N LYS A 225 26.73 38.52 51.56
CA LYS A 225 27.50 37.51 50.82
C LYS A 225 26.80 36.14 50.77
N LYS A 226 26.06 35.75 51.81
CA LYS A 226 25.29 34.49 51.86
C LYS A 226 24.03 34.56 50.99
N SER A 227 23.34 35.70 50.94
CA SER A 227 22.17 35.93 50.07
C SER A 227 22.55 35.93 48.59
N LEU A 228 23.66 36.58 48.25
CA LEU A 228 24.20 36.66 46.89
C LEU A 228 24.66 35.28 46.40
N ARG A 229 25.27 34.47 47.28
CA ARG A 229 25.59 33.07 46.98
C ARG A 229 24.35 32.22 46.69
N ARG A 230 23.26 32.39 47.44
CA ARG A 230 22.00 31.66 47.18
C ARG A 230 21.35 32.09 45.88
N LEU A 231 21.34 33.39 45.58
CA LEU A 231 20.88 33.92 44.30
C LEU A 231 21.71 33.34 43.14
N LEU A 232 23.04 33.31 43.26
CA LEU A 232 23.93 32.74 42.25
C LEU A 232 23.67 31.24 42.03
N ILE A 233 23.37 30.47 43.09
CA ILE A 233 23.01 29.06 42.98
C ILE A 233 21.67 28.89 42.26
N LEU A 234 20.66 29.71 42.60
CA LEU A 234 19.35 29.69 41.95
C LEU A 234 19.45 30.09 40.47
N LEU A 235 20.24 31.12 40.15
CA LEU A 235 20.50 31.55 38.78
C LEU A 235 21.26 30.48 37.99
N LYS A 236 22.22 29.79 38.62
CA LYS A 236 22.90 28.64 38.01
C LYS A 236 21.92 27.51 37.72
N ALA A 237 21.08 27.12 38.68
CA ALA A 237 20.08 26.07 38.51
C ALA A 237 19.04 26.43 37.43
N PHE A 238 18.61 27.69 37.39
CA PHE A 238 17.70 28.22 36.38
C PHE A 238 18.34 28.19 34.98
N LYS A 239 19.60 28.63 34.86
CA LYS A 239 20.38 28.53 33.62
C LYS A 239 20.45 27.08 33.14
N THR A 240 20.77 26.13 34.02
CA THR A 240 20.85 24.70 33.63
C THR A 240 19.50 24.14 33.18
N ARG A 241 18.38 24.58 33.78
CA ARG A 241 17.04 24.19 33.34
C ARG A 241 16.69 24.79 31.99
N ILE A 242 17.01 26.05 31.74
CA ILE A 242 16.79 26.70 30.44
C ILE A 242 17.55 25.99 29.32
N PHE A 243 18.82 25.64 29.55
CA PHE A 243 19.64 24.94 28.55
C PHE A 243 19.17 23.52 28.23
N LYS A 244 18.34 22.92 29.10
CA LYS A 244 17.75 21.58 28.91
C LYS A 244 16.31 21.63 28.37
N LEU A 245 15.75 22.81 28.14
CA LEU A 245 14.42 22.95 27.56
C LEU A 245 14.40 22.43 26.12
N ASN A 246 13.32 21.71 25.80
CA ASN A 246 12.90 21.42 24.45
C ASN A 246 11.45 21.91 24.34
N LEU A 247 11.27 23.11 23.78
CA LEU A 247 9.97 23.78 23.74
C LEU A 247 9.03 23.13 22.72
N PHE A 248 9.58 22.46 21.71
CA PHE A 248 8.85 21.89 20.58
C PHE A 248 8.82 20.35 20.63
N LYS A 249 8.60 19.78 21.82
CA LYS A 249 8.56 18.34 22.00
C LYS A 249 7.32 17.73 21.33
N THR A 250 7.52 16.78 20.43
CA THR A 250 6.44 15.97 19.82
C THR A 250 6.39 14.55 20.42
N ALA A 251 5.33 13.80 20.11
CA ALA A 251 5.14 12.42 20.59
C ALA A 251 6.12 11.42 19.94
N ASP A 252 6.58 11.72 18.73
CA ASP A 252 7.55 10.91 17.99
C ASP A 252 8.96 11.05 18.59
N ARG A 253 9.68 9.93 18.69
CA ARG A 253 10.97 9.80 19.38
C ARG A 253 12.14 9.49 18.45
N SER A 254 11.98 9.68 17.14
CA SER A 254 13.11 9.51 16.22
C SER A 254 14.28 10.46 16.59
N PRO A 255 15.53 9.96 16.56
CA PRO A 255 16.70 10.71 17.02
C PRO A 255 16.95 11.99 16.18
N GLU A 256 16.62 11.96 14.89
CA GLU A 256 16.72 13.10 13.97
C GLU A 256 15.75 14.23 14.34
N LEU A 257 14.50 13.90 14.68
CA LEU A 257 13.50 14.87 15.12
C LEU A 257 13.89 15.49 16.46
N ILE A 258 14.40 14.70 17.41
CA ILE A 258 14.86 15.23 18.71
C ILE A 258 16.03 16.21 18.53
N TYR A 259 16.94 15.93 17.60
CA TYR A 259 18.05 16.82 17.28
C TYR A 259 17.55 18.17 16.72
N GLN A 260 16.62 18.12 15.75
CA GLN A 260 16.02 19.32 15.17
C GLN A 260 15.26 20.16 16.20
N GLN A 261 14.47 19.52 17.07
CA GLN A 261 13.72 20.19 18.14
C GLN A 261 14.62 20.95 19.14
N ARG A 262 15.78 20.39 19.45
CA ARG A 262 16.77 21.05 20.33
C ARG A 262 17.41 22.26 19.64
N ILE A 263 17.68 22.18 18.35
CA ILE A 263 18.22 23.33 17.58
C ILE A 263 17.19 24.45 17.48
N THR A 264 15.94 24.12 17.14
CA THR A 264 14.88 25.13 17.02
C THR A 264 14.59 25.81 18.36
N THR A 265 14.61 25.07 19.47
CA THR A 265 14.49 25.66 20.81
C THR A 265 15.63 26.64 21.11
N ARG A 266 16.88 26.30 20.74
CA ARG A 266 18.04 27.18 20.94
C ARG A 266 17.96 28.45 20.09
N LEU A 267 17.61 28.31 18.81
CA LEU A 267 17.44 29.46 17.90
C LEU A 267 16.35 30.40 18.40
N TYR A 268 15.21 29.86 18.83
CA TYR A 268 14.11 30.64 19.39
C TYR A 268 14.55 31.45 20.62
N LEU A 269 15.27 30.84 21.56
CA LEU A 269 15.76 31.54 22.75
C LEU A 269 16.79 32.63 22.42
N VAL A 270 17.69 32.37 21.46
CA VAL A 270 18.68 33.37 21.02
C VAL A 270 17.98 34.57 20.38
N LEU A 271 17.01 34.32 19.49
CA LEU A 271 16.22 35.39 18.86
C LEU A 271 15.42 36.18 19.90
N LEU A 272 14.82 35.51 20.87
CA LEU A 272 14.07 36.14 21.95
C LEU A 272 14.97 37.03 22.82
N ILE A 273 16.18 36.57 23.15
CA ILE A 273 17.16 37.37 23.92
C ILE A 273 17.71 38.54 23.08
N ALA A 274 18.02 38.33 21.81
CA ALA A 274 18.49 39.38 20.91
C ALA A 274 17.42 40.48 20.73
N TYR A 275 16.16 40.08 20.57
CA TYR A 275 15.01 40.98 20.50
C TYR A 275 14.82 41.76 21.81
N ALA A 276 14.90 41.08 22.95
CA ALA A 276 14.81 41.74 24.26
C ALA A 276 15.94 42.78 24.47
N LYS A 277 17.17 42.47 24.04
CA LYS A 277 18.30 43.42 24.11
C LYS A 277 18.16 44.60 23.14
N SER A 278 17.57 44.39 21.96
CA SER A 278 17.30 45.46 21.00
C SER A 278 16.34 46.49 21.59
N ILE A 279 15.29 46.03 22.27
CA ILE A 279 14.29 46.88 22.93
C ILE A 279 14.91 47.68 24.09
N ASP A 280 15.75 47.04 24.90
CA ASP A 280 16.41 47.70 26.04
C ASP A 280 17.35 48.82 25.58
N ARG A 281 18.04 48.61 24.44
CA ARG A 281 18.91 49.64 23.83
C ARG A 281 18.10 50.84 23.32
N GLU A 282 16.91 50.62 22.78
CA GLU A 282 16.05 51.70 22.25
C GLU A 282 15.39 52.53 23.36
N ASN A 283 15.12 51.92 24.52
CA ASN A 283 14.58 52.63 25.69
C ASN A 283 15.65 53.48 26.40
N ASN A 284 16.90 53.01 26.51
CA ASN A 284 17.99 53.79 27.12
C ASN A 284 18.36 55.04 26.30
N VAL A 285 18.25 54.99 24.97
CA VAL A 285 18.50 56.16 24.10
C VAL A 285 17.43 57.25 24.27
N LYS A 286 16.23 56.91 24.74
CA LYS A 286 15.13 57.86 24.98
C LYS A 286 15.14 58.48 26.38
N GLU A 287 15.92 57.96 27.31
CA GLU A 287 16.08 58.54 28.67
C GLU A 287 17.30 59.49 28.77
N GLU A 288 18.18 59.52 27.76
CA GLU A 288 19.33 60.44 27.67
C GLU A 288 19.08 61.68 26.77
N SER A 289 17.88 61.83 26.19
CA SER A 289 17.46 63.03 25.43
C SER A 289 16.31 63.75 26.10
#